data_AF-A0A7C5EE06-F1
#
_entry.id   AF-A0A7C5EE06-F1
#
_cell.length_a   1.000
_cell.length_b   1.000
_cell.length_c   1.000
_cell.angle_alpha   90.00
_cell.angle_beta   90.00
_cell.angle_gamma   90.00
#
_symmetry.space_group_name_H-M   'P 1'
#
loop_
_entity.id
_entity.type
_entity.pdbx_description
1 polymer ?
#
loop_
_entity_poly.entity_id
_entity_poly.type
_entity_poly.pdbx_seq_one_letter_code
_entity_poly.pdbx_strand_id
1 'polypeptide(L)'
;MKGGKKVAARLREGKGGGIPWTVIMDGEGAKKITSDSPTGNIGCPVTKEERAWFMKMLRETKHNMTDADLEEIGRALEAFAKKLRH
;
A
#
# COMPACT_ATOMS: atom_id res chain seq x y z
N MET A 1 8.64 -15.75 9.00
CA MET A 1 7.60 -16.61 8.38
C MET A 1 8.23 -17.65 7.45
N LYS A 2 7.91 -18.94 7.65
CA LYS A 2 8.29 -20.01 6.70
C LYS A 2 7.55 -19.78 5.38
N GLY A 3 8.26 -19.72 4.26
CA GLY A 3 7.67 -19.53 2.92
C GLY A 3 7.49 -18.07 2.44
N GLY A 4 7.65 -17.06 3.31
CA GLY A 4 7.43 -15.65 2.93
C GLY A 4 8.30 -15.17 1.76
N LYS A 5 9.56 -15.61 1.68
CA LYS A 5 10.47 -15.30 0.56
C LYS A 5 9.97 -15.84 -0.78
N LYS A 6 9.40 -17.05 -0.79
CA LYS A 6 8.85 -17.66 -2.02
C LYS A 6 7.59 -16.91 -2.48
N VAL A 7 6.72 -16.56 -1.54
CA VAL A 7 5.51 -15.76 -1.81
C VAL A 7 5.88 -14.38 -2.36
N ALA A 8 6.82 -13.69 -1.71
CA ALA A 8 7.28 -12.38 -2.16
C ALA A 8 7.90 -12.44 -3.56
N ALA A 9 8.79 -13.41 -3.83
CA ALA A 9 9.40 -13.59 -5.14
C ALA A 9 8.36 -13.81 -6.25
N ARG A 10 7.35 -14.66 -5.98
CA ARG A 10 6.24 -14.93 -6.90
C ARG A 10 5.39 -13.67 -7.16
N LEU A 11 4.97 -12.97 -6.11
CA LEU A 11 4.01 -11.86 -6.24
C LEU A 11 4.66 -10.57 -6.75
N ARG A 12 5.94 -10.32 -6.41
CA ARG A 12 6.70 -9.16 -6.87
C ARG A 12 7.33 -9.33 -8.25
N GLU A 13 7.26 -10.52 -8.86
CA GLU A 13 7.83 -10.80 -10.18
C GLU A 13 9.32 -10.43 -10.26
N GLY A 14 10.07 -10.70 -9.19
CA GLY A 14 11.50 -10.38 -9.11
C GLY A 14 11.82 -8.91 -8.82
N LYS A 15 10.83 -8.00 -8.71
CA LYS A 15 11.07 -6.62 -8.28
C LYS A 15 11.62 -6.59 -6.84
N GLY A 16 12.75 -5.90 -6.69
CA GLY A 16 13.38 -5.62 -5.40
C GLY A 16 12.60 -4.56 -4.60
N GLY A 17 13.15 -4.16 -3.44
CA GLY A 17 12.58 -3.11 -2.60
C GLY A 17 12.35 -3.55 -1.16
N GLY A 18 12.17 -2.58 -0.27
CA GLY A 18 12.06 -2.80 1.17
C GLY A 18 10.83 -3.60 1.61
N ILE A 19 10.81 -3.93 2.90
CA ILE A 19 9.62 -4.34 3.64
C ILE A 19 9.30 -3.25 4.66
N PRO A 20 8.02 -3.04 5.03
CA PRO A 20 6.83 -3.76 4.58
C PRO A 20 6.49 -3.52 3.09
N TRP A 21 5.77 -4.47 2.48
CA TRP A 21 5.23 -4.36 1.12
C TRP A 21 3.91 -5.11 1.06
N THR A 22 2.99 -4.55 0.28
CA THR A 22 1.60 -4.97 0.27
C THR A 22 1.13 -5.17 -1.16
N VAL A 23 0.28 -6.16 -1.36
CA VAL A 23 -0.47 -6.39 -2.60
C VAL A 23 -1.90 -6.71 -2.26
N ILE A 24 -2.82 -6.14 -3.02
CA ILE A 24 -4.24 -6.45 -2.93
C ILE A 24 -4.61 -7.25 -4.19
N MET A 25 -5.30 -8.36 -3.97
CA MET A 25 -5.69 -9.32 -5.00
C MET A 25 -7.23 -9.43 -5.02
N ASP A 26 -7.80 -9.89 -6.13
CA ASP A 26 -9.20 -10.33 -6.14
C ASP A 26 -9.37 -11.76 -5.59
N GLY A 27 -10.63 -12.21 -5.57
CA GLY A 27 -11.01 -13.55 -5.11
C GLY A 27 -10.43 -14.69 -5.96
N GLU A 28 -9.94 -14.42 -7.17
CA GLU A 28 -9.28 -15.41 -8.04
C GLU A 28 -7.76 -15.45 -7.82
N GLY A 29 -7.23 -14.55 -6.98
CA GLY A 29 -5.80 -14.45 -6.71
C GLY A 29 -5.03 -13.61 -7.73
N ALA A 30 -5.72 -12.89 -8.62
CA ALA A 30 -5.08 -11.95 -9.53
C ALA A 30 -4.78 -10.63 -8.81
N LYS A 31 -3.60 -10.05 -9.09
CA LYS A 31 -3.16 -8.79 -8.47
C LYS A 31 -3.98 -7.62 -9.03
N LYS A 32 -4.56 -6.81 -8.14
CA LYS A 32 -5.21 -5.54 -8.49
C LYS A 32 -4.22 -4.38 -8.42
N ILE A 33 -3.51 -4.27 -7.30
CA ILE A 33 -2.54 -3.20 -7.07
C ILE A 33 -1.50 -3.61 -6.02
N THR A 34 -0.31 -3.03 -6.09
CA THR A 34 0.79 -3.25 -5.14
C THR A 34 1.24 -1.94 -4.51
N SER A 35 1.99 -2.02 -3.41
CA SER A 35 2.64 -0.86 -2.80
C SER A 35 3.82 -0.32 -3.62
N ASP A 36 4.16 -0.93 -4.76
CA ASP A 36 5.11 -0.34 -5.71
C ASP A 36 4.44 0.77 -6.51
N SER A 37 4.74 2.01 -6.14
CA SER A 37 4.41 3.21 -6.91
C SER A 37 5.41 3.39 -8.08
N PRO A 38 5.20 4.36 -8.99
CA PRO A 38 6.17 4.67 -10.03
C PRO A 38 7.58 5.00 -9.51
N THR A 39 7.71 5.45 -8.25
CA THR A 39 9.00 5.77 -7.61
C THR A 39 9.53 4.66 -6.71
N GLY A 40 8.84 3.52 -6.62
CA GLY A 40 9.21 2.36 -5.81
C GLY A 40 8.21 2.04 -4.70
N ASN A 41 8.58 1.10 -3.84
CA ASN A 41 7.74 0.63 -2.75
C ASN A 41 7.50 1.72 -1.70
N ILE A 42 6.23 2.02 -1.42
CA ILE A 42 5.83 3.06 -0.48
C ILE A 42 5.99 2.68 0.99
N GLY A 43 6.22 1.40 1.30
CA GLY A 43 6.53 0.92 2.65
C GLY A 43 5.60 1.48 3.74
N CYS A 44 6.13 2.43 4.53
CA CYS A 44 5.36 3.24 5.46
C CYS A 44 5.08 4.61 4.82
N PRO A 45 3.82 4.92 4.44
CA PRO A 45 3.54 6.11 3.63
C PRO A 45 3.66 7.41 4.43
N VAL A 46 4.76 8.14 4.25
CA VAL A 46 5.09 9.38 4.96
C VAL A 46 5.24 10.58 4.02
N THR A 47 5.68 10.38 2.77
CA THR A 47 5.68 11.44 1.76
C THR A 47 4.28 11.68 1.21
N LYS A 48 4.06 12.80 0.52
CA LYS A 48 2.75 13.08 -0.10
C LYS A 48 2.44 12.04 -1.18
N GLU A 49 3.45 11.66 -1.94
CA GLU A 49 3.40 10.72 -3.05
C GLU A 49 3.07 9.31 -2.54
N GLU A 50 3.72 8.87 -1.45
CA GLU A 50 3.45 7.58 -0.83
C GLU A 50 2.02 7.50 -0.27
N ARG A 51 1.57 8.54 0.43
CA ARG A 51 0.18 8.61 0.93
C ARG A 51 -0.83 8.60 -0.21
N ALA A 52 -0.59 9.36 -1.27
CA ALA A 52 -1.46 9.41 -2.43
C ALA A 52 -1.58 8.03 -3.10
N TRP A 53 -0.47 7.31 -3.22
CA TRP A 53 -0.46 5.95 -3.74
C TRP A 53 -1.23 4.98 -2.84
N PHE A 54 -1.01 5.03 -1.53
CA PHE A 54 -1.75 4.20 -0.59
C PHE A 54 -3.26 4.45 -0.67
N MET A 55 -3.67 5.72 -0.73
CA MET A 55 -5.08 6.09 -0.89
C MET A 55 -5.65 5.64 -2.24
N LYS A 56 -4.85 5.63 -3.31
CA LYS A 56 -5.26 5.03 -4.60
C LYS A 56 -5.49 3.53 -4.45
N MET A 57 -4.61 2.80 -3.76
CA MET A 57 -4.79 1.37 -3.51
C MET A 57 -6.13 1.08 -2.85
N LEU A 58 -6.50 1.83 -1.81
CA LEU A 58 -7.77 1.67 -1.11
C LEU A 58 -8.96 2.02 -2.00
N ARG A 59 -8.90 3.13 -2.76
CA ARG A 59 -9.98 3.55 -3.65
C ARG A 59 -10.29 2.53 -4.74
N GLU A 60 -9.26 1.89 -5.30
CA GLU A 60 -9.44 0.92 -6.39
C GLU A 60 -9.89 -0.46 -5.93
N THR A 61 -9.74 -0.75 -4.64
CA THR A 61 -9.98 -2.09 -4.10
C THR A 61 -11.04 -2.14 -2.99
N LYS A 62 -11.60 -0.99 -2.61
CA LYS A 62 -12.68 -0.94 -1.63
C LYS A 62 -13.87 -1.78 -2.09
N HIS A 63 -14.43 -2.53 -1.16
CA HIS A 63 -15.70 -3.25 -1.36
C HIS A 63 -16.75 -2.74 -0.38
N ASN A 64 -16.45 -2.75 0.92
CA ASN A 64 -17.33 -2.30 2.00
C ASN A 64 -16.72 -1.10 2.75
N MET A 65 -16.22 -0.11 2.01
CA MET A 65 -15.75 1.16 2.59
C MET A 65 -16.49 2.33 1.95
N THR A 66 -16.95 3.24 2.79
CA THR A 66 -17.55 4.50 2.38
C THR A 66 -16.47 5.52 2.05
N ASP A 67 -16.86 6.65 1.47
CA ASP A 67 -15.94 7.75 1.25
C ASP A 67 -15.52 8.41 2.58
N ALA A 68 -16.38 8.38 3.60
CA ALA A 68 -16.05 8.86 4.94
C ALA A 68 -14.91 8.03 5.58
N ASP A 69 -14.89 6.71 5.39
CA ASP A 69 -13.82 5.84 5.86
C ASP A 69 -12.48 6.19 5.19
N LEU A 70 -12.51 6.46 3.88
CA LEU A 70 -11.32 6.88 3.13
C LEU A 70 -10.80 8.25 3.61
N GLU A 71 -11.70 9.19 3.88
CA GLU A 71 -11.31 10.48 4.44
C GLU A 71 -10.68 10.35 5.83
N GLU A 72 -11.22 9.48 6.68
CA GLU A 72 -10.67 9.22 8.00
C GLU A 72 -9.25 8.64 7.92
N ILE A 73 -9.03 7.66 7.04
CA ILE A 73 -7.69 7.11 6.78
C ILE A 73 -6.76 8.20 6.25
N GLY A 74 -7.23 9.04 5.32
CA GLY A 74 -6.46 10.17 4.79
C GLY A 74 -6.02 11.13 5.91
N ARG A 75 -6.93 11.50 6.81
CA ARG A 75 -6.63 12.35 7.99
C ARG A 75 -5.62 11.68 8.92
N ALA A 76 -5.76 10.39 9.19
CA ALA A 76 -4.84 9.65 10.04
C ALA A 76 -3.41 9.61 9.46
N LEU A 77 -3.28 9.41 8.15
CA LEU A 77 -1.98 9.41 7.46
C LEU A 77 -1.31 10.79 7.50
N GLU A 78 -2.06 11.86 7.26
CA GLU A 78 -1.54 13.24 7.39
C GLU A 78 -1.10 13.55 8.83
N ALA A 79 -1.91 13.17 9.81
CA ALA A 79 -1.59 13.36 11.22
C ALA A 79 -0.31 12.61 11.63
N PHE A 80 -0.12 11.39 11.14
CA PHE A 80 1.10 10.61 11.37
C PHE A 80 2.32 11.25 10.70
N ALA A 81 2.21 11.62 9.42
CA ALA A 81 3.31 12.26 8.69
C ALA A 81 3.75 13.58 9.33
N LYS A 82 2.82 14.36 9.88
CA LYS A 82 3.13 15.59 10.62
C LYS A 82 3.96 15.33 11.89
N LYS A 83 3.76 14.20 12.58
CA LYS A 83 4.52 13.85 13.80
C LYS A 83 5.99 13.49 13.51
N LEU A 84 6.28 13.02 12.30
CA LEU A 84 7.63 12.61 11.89
C LEU A 84 8.47 13.76 11.32
N ARG A 85 7.80 14.83 10.85
CA ARG A 85 8.44 16.05 10.39
C ARG A 85 8.68 16.97 11.60
N HIS A 86 9.80 16.75 12.29
CA HIS A 86 10.32 17.68 13.31
C HIS A 86 10.80 18.97 12.67
#